data_AF-A0A5B7EEY5-F1
#
_entry.id   AF-A0A5B7EEY5-F1
#
_cell.length_a   1.000
_cell.length_b   1.000
_cell.length_c   1.000
_cell.angle_alpha   90.00
_cell.angle_beta   90.00
_cell.angle_gamma   90.00
#
_symmetry.space_group_name_H-M   'P 1'
#
loop_
_entity.id
_entity.type
_entity.pdbx_description
1 polymer ?
#
loop_
_entity_poly.entity_id
_entity_poly.type
_entity_poly.pdbx_seq_one_letter_code
_entity_poly.pdbx_strand_id
1 'polypeptide(L)'
;MLPTAEEKEKIQEAAISNPELPLGSAEQFLMMLASISELPARLNLWLFKLDYENTEKEVADPLMDLKQGVEDLQKNKTFKVILSVLLSIGNFLNGSESRGFQIEYLSKVPEIGSITRASRVDFEELENTIAKMQVDCKASWDHLKAIAKHDGPTQIKLKMSEFLADCAERIIVLEIIYKRVMTRFHRFLLWLGTPLLMTHEVKVQQVCSVVSEFALEYRTSRQSAASGTVKRSRTRDRNLINELEALQQVQQLHID
;
A
#
# COMPACT_ATOMS: atom_id res chain seq x y z
N MET A 1 -26.09 -13.36 14.03
CA MET A 1 -26.94 -14.48 13.60
C MET A 1 -28.27 -13.91 13.16
N LEU A 2 -28.81 -14.36 12.03
CA LEU A 2 -30.16 -14.02 11.55
C LEU A 2 -31.09 -15.20 11.87
N PRO A 3 -32.33 -14.96 12.33
CA PRO A 3 -33.28 -16.05 12.57
C PRO A 3 -33.57 -16.81 11.28
N THR A 4 -33.55 -18.13 11.34
CA THR A 4 -33.97 -18.99 10.22
C THR A 4 -35.49 -18.99 10.07
N ALA A 5 -35.98 -19.38 8.89
CA ALA A 5 -37.41 -19.51 8.64
C ALA A 5 -38.07 -20.51 9.61
N GLU A 6 -37.39 -21.63 9.90
CA GLU A 6 -37.87 -22.65 10.84
C GLU A 6 -37.94 -22.13 12.28
N GLU A 7 -36.96 -21.34 12.73
CA GLU A 7 -36.97 -20.74 14.07
C GLU A 7 -38.12 -19.73 14.21
N LYS A 8 -38.37 -18.94 13.17
CA LYS A 8 -39.51 -18.00 13.15
C LYS A 8 -40.85 -18.74 13.27
N GLU A 9 -41.03 -19.80 12.50
CA GLU A 9 -42.27 -20.58 12.47
C GLU A 9 -42.54 -21.23 13.84
N LYS A 10 -41.52 -21.83 14.46
CA LYS A 10 -41.62 -22.42 15.81
C LYS A 10 -41.99 -21.39 16.88
N ILE A 11 -41.41 -20.18 16.83
CA ILE A 11 -41.74 -19.11 17.78
C ILE A 11 -43.19 -18.65 17.57
N GLN A 12 -43.65 -18.55 16.32
CA GLN A 12 -45.03 -18.18 15.99
C GLN A 12 -46.03 -19.24 16.45
N GLU A 13 -45.77 -20.52 16.19
CA GLU A 13 -46.62 -21.63 16.62
C GLU A 13 -46.70 -21.72 18.15
N ALA A 14 -45.58 -21.52 18.85
CA ALA A 14 -45.54 -21.52 20.31
C ALA A 14 -46.36 -20.35 20.90
N ALA A 15 -46.27 -19.16 20.29
CA ALA A 15 -47.05 -17.99 20.68
C ALA A 15 -48.56 -18.17 20.44
N ILE A 16 -48.95 -18.82 19.34
CA ILE A 16 -50.35 -19.14 19.05
C ILE A 16 -50.89 -20.22 19.99
N SER A 17 -50.06 -21.23 20.31
CA SER A 17 -50.45 -22.35 21.17
C SER A 17 -50.59 -21.94 22.64
N ASN A 18 -49.89 -20.89 23.08
CA ASN A 18 -49.95 -20.38 24.46
C ASN A 18 -50.14 -18.86 24.49
N PRO A 19 -51.34 -18.33 24.17
CA PRO A 19 -51.58 -16.88 24.06
C PRO A 19 -51.40 -16.11 25.37
N GLU A 20 -51.56 -16.78 26.51
CA GLU A 20 -51.43 -16.22 27.86
C GLU A 20 -49.96 -16.07 28.30
N LEU A 21 -49.02 -16.75 27.63
CA LEU A 21 -47.60 -16.70 27.95
C LEU A 21 -46.87 -15.73 27.01
N PRO A 22 -46.39 -14.58 27.50
CA PRO A 22 -45.67 -13.64 26.65
C PRO A 22 -44.31 -14.21 26.23
N LEU A 23 -43.92 -13.92 24.98
CA LEU A 23 -42.59 -14.26 24.46
C LEU A 23 -41.49 -13.62 25.31
N GLY A 24 -40.38 -14.35 25.50
CA GLY A 24 -39.18 -13.83 26.15
C GLY A 24 -38.51 -12.73 25.33
N SER A 25 -37.61 -11.95 25.94
CA SER A 25 -36.92 -10.83 25.28
C SER A 25 -36.16 -11.25 24.02
N ALA A 26 -35.53 -12.43 24.03
CA ALA A 26 -34.83 -12.97 22.86
C ALA A 26 -35.79 -13.33 21.72
N GLU A 27 -36.92 -13.96 22.02
CA GLU A 27 -37.94 -14.34 21.03
C GLU A 27 -38.61 -13.10 20.43
N GLN A 28 -38.93 -12.10 21.26
CA GLN A 28 -39.43 -10.80 20.80
C GLN A 28 -38.44 -10.13 19.85
N PHE A 29 -37.13 -10.19 20.14
CA PHE A 29 -36.09 -9.65 19.27
C PHE A 29 -35.98 -10.40 17.94
N LEU A 30 -36.01 -11.74 17.95
CA LEU A 30 -36.00 -12.53 16.71
C LEU A 30 -37.25 -12.26 15.86
N MET A 31 -38.41 -12.11 16.49
CA MET A 31 -39.67 -11.75 15.82
C MET A 31 -39.62 -10.33 15.23
N MET A 32 -39.00 -9.37 15.95
CA MET A 32 -38.73 -8.03 15.43
C MET A 32 -37.84 -8.10 14.19
N LEU A 33 -36.70 -8.80 14.24
CA LEU A 33 -35.81 -8.96 13.09
C LEU A 33 -36.52 -9.61 11.90
N ALA A 34 -37.31 -10.65 12.16
CA ALA A 34 -38.07 -11.38 11.15
C ALA A 34 -39.24 -10.60 10.54
N SER A 35 -39.63 -9.47 11.14
CA SER A 35 -40.63 -8.55 10.59
C SER A 35 -40.06 -7.61 9.52
N ILE A 36 -38.73 -7.45 9.47
CA ILE A 36 -38.06 -6.59 8.50
C ILE A 36 -37.97 -7.33 7.16
N SER A 37 -38.64 -6.80 6.12
CA SER A 37 -38.56 -7.35 4.76
C SER A 37 -37.14 -7.29 4.22
N GLU A 38 -36.70 -8.34 3.52
CA GLU A 38 -35.40 -8.37 2.83
C GLU A 38 -34.20 -8.01 3.73
N LEU A 39 -34.24 -8.38 5.01
CA LEU A 39 -33.20 -8.05 5.99
C LEU A 39 -31.77 -8.41 5.52
N PRO A 40 -31.48 -9.58 4.91
CA PRO A 40 -30.16 -9.88 4.38
C PRO A 40 -29.70 -8.88 3.31
N ALA A 41 -30.58 -8.54 2.36
CA ALA A 41 -30.27 -7.58 1.31
C ALA A 41 -29.99 -6.18 1.88
N ARG A 42 -30.77 -5.75 2.89
CA ARG A 42 -30.54 -4.48 3.58
C ARG A 42 -29.17 -4.47 4.27
N LEU A 43 -28.85 -5.51 5.04
CA LEU A 43 -27.60 -5.58 5.77
C LEU A 43 -26.39 -5.57 4.83
N ASN A 44 -26.42 -6.36 3.75
CA ASN A 44 -25.33 -6.37 2.77
C ASN A 44 -25.17 -5.02 2.06
N LEU A 45 -26.28 -4.35 1.71
CA LEU A 45 -26.25 -3.03 1.10
C LEU A 45 -25.68 -1.96 2.05
N TRP A 46 -26.04 -2.02 3.33
CA TRP A 46 -25.48 -1.13 4.35
C TRP A 46 -24.00 -1.42 4.62
N LEU A 47 -23.61 -2.70 4.65
CA LEU A 47 -22.22 -3.11 4.81
C LEU A 47 -21.36 -2.55 3.67
N PHE A 48 -21.78 -2.77 2.41
CA PHE A 48 -21.10 -2.18 1.26
C PHE A 48 -20.98 -0.66 1.37
N LYS A 49 -22.07 0.02 1.75
CA LYS A 49 -22.07 1.47 1.90
C LYS A 49 -21.08 1.98 2.95
N LEU A 50 -20.96 1.27 4.08
CA LEU A 50 -20.09 1.66 5.19
C LEU A 50 -18.62 1.37 4.90
N ASP A 51 -18.33 0.29 4.18
CA ASP A 51 -16.95 -0.17 3.94
C ASP A 51 -16.32 0.48 2.70
N TYR A 52 -17.13 0.90 1.72
CA TYR A 52 -16.67 1.36 0.40
C TYR A 52 -15.55 2.40 0.45
N GLU A 53 -15.70 3.48 1.22
CA GLU A 53 -14.72 4.56 1.26
C GLU A 53 -13.36 4.11 1.83
N ASN A 54 -13.38 3.15 2.76
CA ASN A 54 -12.15 2.61 3.33
C ASN A 54 -11.45 1.70 2.31
N THR A 55 -12.20 0.78 1.69
CA THR A 55 -11.66 -0.11 0.65
C THR A 55 -11.11 0.68 -0.54
N GLU A 56 -11.78 1.76 -0.95
CA GLU A 56 -11.28 2.62 -2.02
C GLU A 56 -9.94 3.26 -1.65
N LYS A 57 -9.79 3.80 -0.44
CA LYS A 57 -8.53 4.39 0.04
C LYS A 57 -7.41 3.36 0.17
N GLU A 58 -7.72 2.18 0.69
CA GLU A 58 -6.77 1.06 0.81
C GLU A 58 -6.16 0.67 -0.53
N VAL A 59 -6.91 0.84 -1.62
CA VAL A 59 -6.42 0.62 -3.00
C VAL A 59 -5.74 1.87 -3.58
N ALA A 60 -6.35 3.04 -3.42
CA ALA A 60 -5.88 4.27 -4.06
C ALA A 60 -4.52 4.75 -3.53
N ASP A 61 -4.31 4.67 -2.21
CA ASP A 61 -3.10 5.21 -1.57
C ASP A 61 -1.83 4.48 -2.03
N PRO A 62 -1.76 3.13 -2.07
CA PRO A 62 -0.60 2.43 -2.61
C PRO A 62 -0.32 2.71 -4.09
N LEU A 63 -1.36 2.89 -4.90
CA LEU A 63 -1.20 3.21 -6.33
C LEU A 63 -0.57 4.60 -6.50
N MET A 64 -0.97 5.55 -5.67
CA MET A 64 -0.37 6.89 -5.65
C MET A 64 1.07 6.85 -5.17
N ASP A 65 1.35 6.09 -4.10
CA ASP A 65 2.70 5.92 -3.56
C ASP A 65 3.66 5.30 -4.58
N LEU A 66 3.23 4.24 -5.28
CA LEU A 66 4.04 3.61 -6.31
C LEU A 66 4.33 4.58 -7.47
N LYS A 67 3.29 5.26 -7.97
CA LYS A 67 3.42 6.26 -9.03
C LYS A 67 4.44 7.33 -8.62
N GLN A 68 4.28 7.91 -7.43
CA GLN A 68 5.15 8.98 -6.96
C GLN A 68 6.58 8.48 -6.73
N GLY A 69 6.75 7.32 -6.13
CA GLY A 69 8.07 6.72 -5.88
C GLY A 69 8.84 6.47 -7.17
N VAL A 70 8.17 5.94 -8.20
CA VAL A 70 8.77 5.75 -9.54
C VAL A 70 9.21 7.09 -10.15
N GLU A 71 8.36 8.12 -10.09
CA GLU A 71 8.70 9.45 -10.59
C GLU A 71 9.89 10.07 -9.85
N ASP A 72 9.94 9.92 -8.54
CA ASP A 72 11.00 10.46 -7.69
C ASP A 72 12.34 9.80 -8.00
N LEU A 73 12.37 8.47 -8.14
CA LEU A 73 13.54 7.72 -8.58
C LEU A 73 14.03 8.20 -9.95
N GLN A 74 13.13 8.28 -10.93
CA GLN A 74 13.49 8.72 -12.29
C GLN A 74 13.96 10.18 -12.35
N LYS A 75 13.60 11.03 -11.39
CA LYS A 75 14.08 12.43 -11.31
C LYS A 75 15.37 12.56 -10.49
N ASN A 76 15.69 11.59 -9.64
CA ASN A 76 16.83 11.64 -8.73
C ASN A 76 18.17 11.52 -9.49
N LYS A 77 18.92 12.63 -9.55
CA LYS A 77 20.23 12.69 -10.21
C LYS A 77 21.25 11.76 -9.56
N THR A 78 21.29 11.72 -8.23
CA THR A 78 22.21 10.85 -7.49
C THR A 78 21.93 9.39 -7.82
N PHE A 79 20.66 8.98 -7.87
CA PHE A 79 20.31 7.63 -8.27
C PHE A 79 20.85 7.31 -9.65
N LYS A 80 20.57 8.15 -10.66
CA LYS A 80 21.09 7.97 -12.04
C LYS A 80 22.60 7.84 -12.10
N VAL A 81 23.32 8.67 -11.36
CA VAL A 81 24.79 8.59 -11.29
C VAL A 81 25.23 7.25 -10.70
N ILE A 82 24.59 6.80 -9.62
CA ILE A 82 24.90 5.51 -9.00
C ILE A 82 24.62 4.37 -9.98
N LEU A 83 23.49 4.40 -10.69
CA LEU A 83 23.17 3.42 -11.74
C LEU A 83 24.27 3.39 -12.81
N SER A 84 24.68 4.56 -13.30
CA SER A 84 25.72 4.67 -14.33
C SER A 84 27.07 4.14 -13.86
N VAL A 85 27.45 4.41 -12.60
CA VAL A 85 28.71 3.94 -12.02
C VAL A 85 28.67 2.42 -11.84
N LEU A 86 27.59 1.88 -11.28
CA LEU A 86 27.41 0.43 -11.10
C LEU A 86 27.44 -0.30 -12.44
N LEU A 87 26.74 0.23 -13.45
CA LEU A 87 26.75 -0.34 -14.81
C LEU A 87 28.16 -0.33 -15.41
N SER A 88 28.89 0.78 -15.28
CA SER A 88 30.26 0.91 -15.80
C SER A 88 31.22 -0.07 -15.14
N ILE A 89 31.14 -0.20 -13.82
CA ILE A 89 31.96 -1.16 -13.06
C ILE A 89 31.59 -2.60 -13.43
N GLY A 90 30.30 -2.92 -13.52
CA GLY A 90 29.82 -4.25 -13.89
C GLY A 90 30.28 -4.67 -15.28
N ASN A 91 30.16 -3.78 -16.26
CA ASN A 91 30.64 -4.02 -17.63
C ASN A 91 32.16 -4.22 -17.67
N PHE A 92 32.91 -3.39 -16.93
CA PHE A 92 34.36 -3.52 -16.85
C PHE A 92 34.80 -4.84 -16.22
N LEU A 93 34.20 -5.23 -15.09
CA LEU A 93 34.55 -6.47 -14.38
C LEU A 93 34.15 -7.74 -15.14
N ASN A 94 33.02 -7.70 -15.86
CA ASN A 94 32.50 -8.87 -16.57
C ASN A 94 32.95 -8.93 -18.05
N GLY A 95 33.67 -7.92 -18.55
CA GLY A 95 34.08 -7.85 -19.96
C GLY A 95 32.88 -7.81 -20.93
N SER A 96 31.75 -7.25 -20.50
CA SER A 96 30.50 -7.22 -21.26
C SER A 96 30.07 -5.79 -21.62
N GLU A 97 29.24 -5.64 -22.65
CA GLU A 97 28.63 -4.37 -23.07
C GLU A 97 27.12 -4.35 -22.81
N SER A 98 26.71 -4.70 -21.58
CA SER A 98 25.30 -4.63 -21.20
C SER A 98 24.82 -3.19 -21.15
N ARG A 99 23.62 -2.92 -21.69
CA ARG A 99 22.99 -1.59 -21.70
C ARG A 99 22.07 -1.34 -20.49
N GLY A 100 21.99 -2.28 -19.56
CA GLY A 100 21.11 -2.27 -18.38
C GLY A 100 21.70 -3.06 -17.22
N PHE A 101 21.15 -2.91 -16.02
CA PHE A 101 21.60 -3.62 -14.82
C PHE A 101 20.43 -4.42 -14.21
N GLN A 102 20.73 -5.55 -13.57
CA GLN A 102 19.73 -6.25 -12.77
C GLN A 102 19.53 -5.49 -11.45
N ILE A 103 18.28 -5.34 -11.02
CA ILE A 103 17.93 -4.45 -9.92
C ILE A 103 18.54 -4.90 -8.58
N GLU A 104 18.82 -6.19 -8.46
CA GLU A 104 19.51 -6.84 -7.33
C GLU A 104 20.91 -6.25 -7.07
N TYR A 105 21.50 -5.53 -8.03
CA TYR A 105 22.80 -4.85 -7.87
C TYR A 105 22.72 -3.45 -7.26
N LEU A 106 21.51 -2.92 -7.06
CA LEU A 106 21.29 -1.65 -6.39
C LEU A 106 21.50 -1.82 -4.88
N SER A 107 22.71 -1.59 -4.34
CA SER A 107 23.03 -1.50 -2.87
C SER A 107 23.38 -0.09 -2.27
N LYS A 108 23.30 1.02 -3.02
CA LYS A 108 23.44 2.45 -2.66
C LYS A 108 22.42 3.52 -3.26
N VAL A 109 21.31 4.00 -2.64
CA VAL A 109 20.56 5.28 -2.97
C VAL A 109 20.01 6.06 -1.78
N PRO A 110 19.61 7.33 -1.87
CA PRO A 110 18.88 7.98 -0.77
C PRO A 110 17.44 7.44 -0.55
N GLU A 111 17.03 7.22 0.71
CA GLU A 111 15.71 6.70 1.13
C GLU A 111 14.53 7.47 0.51
N ILE A 112 13.55 6.76 -0.04
CA ILE A 112 12.33 7.32 -0.64
C ILE A 112 11.12 6.69 0.06
N GLY A 113 10.48 7.46 0.96
CA GLY A 113 9.41 6.94 1.81
C GLY A 113 8.24 6.30 1.05
N SER A 114 7.87 6.81 -0.12
CA SER A 114 6.79 6.23 -0.94
C SER A 114 7.16 4.86 -1.52
N ILE A 115 8.43 4.64 -1.87
CA ILE A 115 8.91 3.31 -2.32
C ILE A 115 8.94 2.32 -1.15
N THR A 116 9.30 2.79 0.05
CA THR A 116 9.29 1.96 1.27
C THR A 116 7.89 1.57 1.72
N ARG A 117 6.88 2.42 1.47
CA ARG A 117 5.48 2.02 1.69
C ARG A 117 5.01 1.03 0.62
N ALA A 118 5.30 1.31 -0.66
CA ALA A 118 4.96 0.42 -1.76
C ALA A 118 5.60 -0.98 -1.65
N SER A 119 6.77 -1.12 -1.00
CA SER A 119 7.42 -2.42 -0.80
C SER A 119 6.64 -3.38 0.09
N ARG A 120 5.64 -2.91 0.83
CA ARG A 120 4.84 -3.71 1.77
C ARG A 120 3.46 -4.09 1.24
N VAL A 121 3.13 -3.72 0.00
CA VAL A 121 1.78 -3.80 -0.55
C VAL A 121 1.68 -4.91 -1.57
N ASP A 122 0.69 -5.79 -1.48
CA ASP A 122 0.42 -6.75 -2.56
C ASP A 122 -0.44 -6.15 -3.71
N PHE A 123 0.19 -5.72 -4.80
CA PHE A 123 -0.46 -5.15 -5.98
C PHE A 123 -1.26 -6.17 -6.80
N GLU A 124 -1.03 -7.48 -6.66
CA GLU A 124 -1.93 -8.50 -7.22
C GLU A 124 -3.23 -8.54 -6.41
N GLU A 125 -3.12 -8.47 -5.07
CA GLU A 125 -4.28 -8.43 -4.20
C GLU A 125 -5.09 -7.12 -4.33
N LEU A 126 -4.44 -6.00 -4.67
CA LEU A 126 -5.15 -4.76 -5.02
C LEU A 126 -6.04 -4.94 -6.25
N GLU A 127 -5.58 -5.67 -7.27
CA GLU A 127 -6.38 -5.96 -8.46
C GLU A 127 -7.59 -6.83 -8.10
N ASN A 128 -7.39 -7.87 -7.27
CA ASN A 128 -8.48 -8.70 -6.74
C ASN A 128 -9.49 -7.88 -5.94
N THR A 129 -9.01 -6.93 -5.13
CA THR A 129 -9.86 -6.04 -4.33
C THR A 129 -10.72 -5.16 -5.22
N ILE A 130 -10.16 -4.56 -6.28
CA ILE A 130 -10.94 -3.78 -7.26
C ILE A 130 -12.00 -4.65 -7.93
N ALA A 131 -11.63 -5.86 -8.38
CA ALA A 131 -12.57 -6.80 -8.98
C ALA A 131 -13.70 -7.19 -8.02
N LYS A 132 -13.39 -7.40 -6.74
CA LYS A 132 -14.38 -7.65 -5.69
C LYS A 132 -15.31 -6.45 -5.50
N MET A 133 -14.79 -5.22 -5.46
CA MET A 133 -15.62 -4.01 -5.37
C MET A 133 -16.62 -3.91 -6.54
N GLN A 134 -16.23 -4.32 -7.75
CA GLN A 134 -17.14 -4.36 -8.91
C GLN A 134 -18.29 -5.35 -8.69
N VAL A 135 -17.96 -6.56 -8.22
CA VAL A 135 -18.94 -7.61 -7.92
C VAL A 135 -19.89 -7.17 -6.81
N ASP A 136 -19.35 -6.63 -5.72
CA ASP A 136 -20.12 -6.21 -4.55
C ASP A 136 -21.01 -4.99 -4.88
N CYS A 137 -20.53 -4.05 -5.68
CA CYS A 137 -21.33 -2.92 -6.17
C CYS A 137 -22.50 -3.41 -7.04
N LYS A 138 -22.26 -4.37 -7.94
CA LYS A 138 -23.32 -4.99 -8.76
C LYS A 138 -24.33 -5.75 -7.90
N ALA A 139 -23.87 -6.55 -6.95
CA ALA A 139 -24.74 -7.26 -6.02
C ALA A 139 -25.58 -6.28 -5.17
N SER A 140 -25.01 -5.13 -4.79
CA SER A 140 -25.69 -4.08 -4.05
C SER A 140 -26.86 -3.46 -4.84
N TRP A 141 -26.76 -3.38 -6.17
CA TRP A 141 -27.89 -3.00 -7.03
C TRP A 141 -29.02 -4.03 -6.99
N ASP A 142 -28.68 -5.32 -6.99
CA ASP A 142 -29.67 -6.40 -6.88
C ASP A 142 -30.36 -6.39 -5.50
N HIS A 143 -29.60 -6.15 -4.43
CA HIS A 143 -30.13 -5.94 -3.09
C HIS A 143 -31.10 -4.76 -3.02
N LEU A 144 -30.71 -3.60 -3.57
CA LEU A 144 -31.58 -2.42 -3.64
C LEU A 144 -32.87 -2.71 -4.42
N LYS A 145 -32.78 -3.49 -5.51
CA LYS A 145 -33.94 -3.89 -6.31
C LYS A 145 -34.88 -4.82 -5.54
N ALA A 146 -34.34 -5.77 -4.76
CA ALA A 146 -35.13 -6.65 -3.90
C ALA A 146 -35.91 -5.84 -2.84
N ILE A 147 -35.20 -4.95 -2.12
CA ILE A 147 -35.79 -4.07 -1.10
C ILE A 147 -36.91 -3.20 -1.70
N ALA A 148 -36.68 -2.63 -2.89
CA ALA A 148 -37.63 -1.74 -3.55
C ALA A 148 -38.95 -2.41 -3.94
N LYS A 149 -39.01 -3.76 -4.03
CA LYS A 149 -40.27 -4.48 -4.27
C LYS A 149 -41.22 -4.43 -3.08
N HIS A 150 -40.69 -4.29 -1.86
CA HIS A 150 -41.48 -4.27 -0.62
C HIS A 150 -41.79 -2.84 -0.15
N ASP A 151 -40.83 -1.92 -0.25
CA ASP A 151 -40.95 -0.58 0.35
C ASP A 151 -41.53 0.48 -0.59
N GLY A 152 -41.63 0.20 -1.89
CA GLY A 152 -42.02 1.18 -2.90
C GLY A 152 -40.96 2.28 -3.12
N PRO A 153 -41.31 3.39 -3.80
CA PRO A 153 -40.38 4.50 -4.03
C PRO A 153 -40.18 5.32 -2.75
N THR A 154 -38.96 5.29 -2.20
CA THR A 154 -38.58 6.05 -0.99
C THR A 154 -37.42 7.00 -1.27
N GLN A 155 -37.26 8.07 -0.48
CA GLN A 155 -36.07 8.93 -0.58
C GLN A 155 -34.77 8.16 -0.28
N ILE A 156 -34.83 7.15 0.60
CA ILE A 156 -33.67 6.30 0.91
C ILE A 156 -33.25 5.52 -0.33
N LYS A 157 -34.21 4.98 -1.10
CA LYS A 157 -33.93 4.29 -2.35
C LYS A 157 -33.22 5.20 -3.35
N LEU A 158 -33.70 6.45 -3.51
CA LEU A 158 -33.09 7.42 -4.43
C LEU A 158 -31.63 7.71 -4.04
N LYS A 159 -31.39 8.08 -2.77
CA LYS A 159 -30.04 8.36 -2.26
C LYS A 159 -29.11 7.16 -2.38
N MET A 160 -29.62 5.95 -2.17
CA MET A 160 -28.83 4.74 -2.31
C MET A 160 -28.50 4.44 -3.77
N SER A 161 -29.43 4.63 -4.71
CA SER A 161 -29.14 4.47 -6.14
C SER A 161 -28.12 5.49 -6.65
N GLU A 162 -28.19 6.75 -6.19
CA GLU A 162 -27.19 7.78 -6.51
C GLU A 162 -25.81 7.39 -5.97
N PHE A 163 -25.74 6.92 -4.72
CA PHE A 163 -24.51 6.41 -4.12
C PHE A 163 -23.91 5.24 -4.91
N LEU A 164 -24.72 4.23 -5.27
CA LEU A 164 -24.22 3.07 -6.02
C LEU A 164 -23.76 3.45 -7.43
N ALA A 165 -24.38 4.46 -8.06
CA ALA A 165 -23.94 4.98 -9.35
C ALA A 165 -22.57 5.67 -9.23
N ASP A 166 -22.38 6.53 -8.23
CA ASP A 166 -21.08 7.16 -7.93
C ASP A 166 -19.99 6.11 -7.66
N CYS A 167 -20.28 5.11 -6.81
CA CYS A 167 -19.36 4.01 -6.55
C CYS A 167 -18.95 3.29 -7.84
N ALA A 168 -19.90 2.97 -8.73
CA ALA A 168 -19.62 2.27 -9.97
C ALA A 168 -18.68 3.07 -10.88
N GLU A 169 -18.94 4.38 -11.05
CA GLU A 169 -18.07 5.26 -11.84
C GLU A 169 -16.66 5.32 -11.26
N ARG A 170 -16.55 5.50 -9.94
CA ARG A 170 -15.26 5.58 -9.24
C ARG A 170 -14.48 4.28 -9.28
N ILE A 171 -15.14 3.13 -9.15
CA ILE A 171 -14.49 1.81 -9.28
C ILE A 171 -13.90 1.63 -10.69
N ILE A 172 -14.63 2.05 -11.74
CA ILE A 172 -14.10 2.02 -13.12
C ILE A 172 -12.86 2.92 -13.25
N VAL A 173 -12.92 4.14 -12.69
CA VAL A 173 -11.77 5.05 -12.68
C VAL A 173 -10.58 4.44 -11.93
N LEU A 174 -10.82 3.80 -10.78
CA LEU A 174 -9.79 3.15 -9.98
C LEU A 174 -9.10 2.01 -10.74
N GLU A 175 -9.86 1.19 -11.47
CA GLU A 175 -9.32 0.15 -12.36
C GLU A 175 -8.44 0.74 -13.47
N ILE A 176 -8.87 1.86 -14.08
CA ILE A 176 -8.08 2.58 -15.09
C ILE A 176 -6.78 3.11 -14.48
N ILE A 177 -6.84 3.66 -13.27
CA ILE A 177 -5.67 4.15 -12.54
C ILE A 177 -4.69 3.00 -12.27
N TYR A 178 -5.17 1.86 -11.76
CA TYR A 178 -4.37 0.66 -11.54
C TYR A 178 -3.59 0.28 -12.80
N LYS A 179 -4.29 0.06 -13.92
CA LYS A 179 -3.66 -0.32 -15.21
C LYS A 179 -2.61 0.70 -15.67
N ARG A 180 -2.90 2.00 -15.53
CA ARG A 180 -1.96 3.08 -15.89
C ARG A 180 -0.74 3.10 -14.99
N VAL A 181 -0.90 2.91 -13.68
CA VAL A 181 0.21 2.88 -12.72
C VAL A 181 1.09 1.66 -12.99
N MET A 182 0.50 0.48 -13.18
CA MET A 182 1.25 -0.72 -13.53
C MET A 182 1.98 -0.55 -14.87
N THR A 183 1.35 0.02 -15.89
CA THR A 183 2.03 0.31 -17.17
C THR A 183 3.24 1.24 -16.97
N ARG A 184 3.13 2.26 -16.12
CA ARG A 184 4.25 3.14 -15.79
C ARG A 184 5.36 2.38 -15.04
N PHE A 185 5.00 1.50 -14.13
CA PHE A 185 5.96 0.66 -13.41
C PHE A 185 6.73 -0.27 -14.36
N HIS A 186 6.07 -0.94 -15.31
CA HIS A 186 6.75 -1.76 -16.31
C HIS A 186 7.71 -0.93 -17.18
N ARG A 187 7.32 0.29 -17.57
CA ARG A 187 8.23 1.23 -18.25
C ARG A 187 9.42 1.63 -17.38
N PHE A 188 9.22 1.73 -16.07
CA PHE A 188 10.29 1.97 -15.12
C PHE A 188 11.26 0.78 -15.02
N LEU A 189 10.78 -0.47 -15.06
CA LEU A 189 11.65 -1.65 -15.15
C LEU A 189 12.51 -1.64 -16.41
N LEU A 190 11.92 -1.30 -17.56
CA LEU A 190 12.67 -1.12 -18.80
C LEU A 190 13.73 -0.01 -18.66
N TRP A 191 13.40 1.08 -17.96
CA TRP A 191 14.32 2.17 -17.68
C TRP A 191 15.47 1.76 -16.75
N LEU A 192 15.24 0.84 -15.82
CA LEU A 192 16.28 0.21 -15.00
C LEU A 192 17.12 -0.81 -15.80
N GLY A 193 16.65 -1.24 -16.97
CA GLY A 193 17.36 -2.18 -17.84
C GLY A 193 16.88 -3.62 -17.73
N THR A 194 15.74 -3.87 -17.08
CA THR A 194 15.10 -5.19 -17.08
C THR A 194 14.69 -5.57 -18.52
N PRO A 195 15.03 -6.77 -19.01
CA PRO A 195 14.60 -7.22 -20.34
C PRO A 195 13.07 -7.26 -20.47
N LEU A 196 12.55 -6.87 -21.63
CA LEU A 196 11.09 -6.78 -21.90
C LEU A 196 10.33 -8.09 -21.61
N LEU A 197 10.95 -9.24 -21.87
CA LEU A 197 10.33 -10.55 -21.63
C LEU A 197 10.13 -10.85 -20.13
N MET A 198 10.92 -10.23 -19.26
CA MET A 198 10.91 -10.48 -17.81
C MET A 198 10.06 -9.46 -17.07
N THR A 199 9.67 -8.33 -17.69
CA THR A 199 9.04 -7.22 -16.95
C THR A 199 7.71 -7.59 -16.29
N HIS A 200 6.98 -8.55 -16.85
CA HIS A 200 5.70 -9.01 -16.30
C HIS A 200 5.85 -10.05 -15.19
N GLU A 201 7.00 -10.71 -15.08
CA GLU A 201 7.30 -11.69 -14.02
C GLU A 201 7.80 -11.00 -12.74
N VAL A 202 8.31 -9.78 -12.87
CA VAL A 202 8.91 -9.04 -11.77
C VAL A 202 7.82 -8.39 -10.91
N LYS A 203 7.76 -8.82 -9.65
CA LYS A 203 6.84 -8.29 -8.64
C LYS A 203 7.24 -6.88 -8.19
N VAL A 204 6.25 -5.98 -8.10
CA VAL A 204 6.46 -4.59 -7.66
C VAL A 204 7.13 -4.53 -6.29
N GLN A 205 6.67 -5.36 -5.37
CA GLN A 205 7.11 -5.43 -3.98
C GLN A 205 8.58 -5.76 -3.89
N GLN A 206 9.02 -6.74 -4.66
CA GLN A 206 10.42 -7.16 -4.72
C GLN A 206 11.30 -5.98 -5.13
N VAL A 207 10.93 -5.29 -6.22
CA VAL A 207 11.66 -4.12 -6.71
C VAL A 207 11.68 -2.98 -5.69
N CYS A 208 10.52 -2.66 -5.10
CA CYS A 208 10.42 -1.62 -4.10
C CYS A 208 11.17 -1.96 -2.80
N SER A 209 11.25 -3.25 -2.43
CA SER A 209 12.02 -3.72 -1.26
C SER A 209 13.51 -3.56 -1.52
N VAL A 210 13.99 -4.06 -2.66
CA VAL A 210 15.39 -3.91 -3.08
C VAL A 210 15.78 -2.45 -3.06
N VAL A 211 15.00 -1.57 -3.70
CA VAL A 211 15.28 -0.13 -3.74
C VAL A 211 15.17 0.54 -2.37
N SER A 212 14.36 0.03 -1.44
CA SER A 212 14.27 0.57 -0.08
C SER A 212 15.45 0.15 0.80
N GLU A 213 15.83 -1.13 0.76
CA GLU A 213 16.96 -1.69 1.49
C GLU A 213 18.27 -1.04 1.03
N PHE A 214 18.47 -1.02 -0.28
CA PHE A 214 19.44 -0.20 -1.01
C PHE A 214 19.59 1.20 -0.45
N ALA A 215 18.44 1.83 -0.21
CA ALA A 215 18.41 3.22 0.11
C ALA A 215 18.76 3.50 1.59
N LEU A 216 18.34 2.58 2.45
CA LEU A 216 18.69 2.56 3.86
C LEU A 216 20.19 2.31 4.05
N GLU A 217 20.76 1.32 3.34
CA GLU A 217 22.19 0.98 3.40
C GLU A 217 23.11 2.12 2.93
N TYR A 218 22.72 2.84 1.88
CA TYR A 218 23.46 4.02 1.45
C TYR A 218 23.51 5.09 2.52
N ARG A 219 22.36 5.38 3.13
CA ARG A 219 22.23 6.43 4.14
C ARG A 219 23.11 6.12 5.35
N THR A 220 23.08 4.88 5.84
CA THR A 220 23.89 4.43 6.98
C THR A 220 25.38 4.40 6.63
N SER A 221 25.74 3.93 5.43
CA SER A 221 27.13 3.91 4.96
C SER A 221 27.71 5.32 4.80
N ARG A 222 26.94 6.25 4.24
CA ARG A 222 27.36 7.66 4.08
C ARG A 222 27.52 8.36 5.43
N GLN A 223 26.60 8.14 6.36
CA GLN A 223 26.70 8.69 7.72
C GLN A 223 27.92 8.12 8.48
N SER A 224 28.20 6.83 8.30
CA SER A 224 29.37 6.18 8.88
C SER A 224 30.68 6.73 8.30
N ALA A 225 30.76 6.90 6.98
CA ALA A 225 31.92 7.49 6.31
C ALA A 225 32.17 8.94 6.74
N ALA A 226 31.11 9.77 6.81
CA ALA A 226 31.21 11.15 7.28
C ALA A 226 31.71 11.21 8.74
N SER A 227 31.14 10.37 9.60
CA SER A 227 31.55 10.29 11.01
C SER A 227 32.99 9.78 11.18
N GLY A 228 33.44 8.84 10.34
CA GLY A 228 34.81 8.33 10.31
C GLY A 228 35.82 9.40 9.89
N THR A 229 35.49 10.20 8.86
CA THR A 229 36.34 11.31 8.42
C THR A 229 36.47 12.39 9.49
N VAL A 230 35.38 12.75 10.18
CA VAL A 230 35.40 13.72 11.29
C VAL A 230 36.18 13.19 12.49
N LYS A 231 36.08 11.89 12.81
CA LYS A 231 36.91 11.28 13.86
C LYS A 231 38.39 11.33 13.51
N ARG A 232 38.76 10.97 12.28
CA ARG A 232 40.14 11.01 11.80
C ARG A 232 40.72 12.42 11.78
N SER A 233 39.94 13.44 11.40
CA SER A 233 40.40 14.83 11.45
C SER A 233 40.67 15.28 12.90
N ARG A 234 39.74 15.00 13.83
CA ARG A 234 39.92 15.32 15.25
C ARG A 234 41.12 14.62 15.89
N THR A 235 41.36 13.35 15.54
CA THR A 235 42.55 12.63 16.03
C THR A 235 43.83 13.26 15.48
N ARG A 236 43.83 13.66 14.21
CA ARG A 236 44.99 14.33 13.58
C ARG A 236 45.28 15.69 14.21
N ASP A 237 44.26 16.50 14.43
CA ASP A 237 44.38 17.80 15.08
C ASP A 237 44.89 17.67 16.53
N ARG A 238 44.39 16.68 17.27
CA ARG A 238 44.85 16.40 18.64
C ARG A 238 46.31 15.94 18.70
N ASN A 239 46.74 15.13 17.73
CA ASN A 239 48.14 14.73 17.64
C ASN A 239 49.05 15.94 17.35
N LEU A 240 48.64 16.83 16.45
CA LEU A 240 49.37 18.06 16.15
C LEU A 240 49.47 19.00 17.36
N ILE A 241 48.39 19.14 18.13
CA ILE A 241 48.40 19.93 19.37
C ILE A 241 49.39 19.35 20.39
N ASN A 242 49.34 18.04 20.64
CA ASN A 242 50.25 17.38 21.57
C ASN A 242 51.72 17.52 21.13
N GLU A 243 51.99 17.48 19.83
CA GLU A 243 53.32 17.63 19.26
C GLU A 243 53.84 19.07 19.43
N LEU A 244 52.97 20.08 19.26
CA LEU A 244 53.30 21.49 19.54
C LEU A 244 53.56 21.74 21.03
N GLU A 245 52.76 21.15 21.92
CA GLU A 245 52.96 21.26 23.37
C GLU A 245 54.29 20.62 23.81
N ALA A 246 54.64 19.46 23.24
CA ALA A 246 55.92 18.80 23.50
C ALA A 246 57.11 19.65 23.04
N LEU A 247 57.03 20.27 21.86
CA LEU A 247 58.07 21.17 21.36
C LEU A 247 58.24 22.42 22.25
N GLN A 248 57.13 22.98 22.76
CA GLN A 248 57.18 24.10 23.71
C GLN A 248 57.85 23.72 25.04
N GLN A 249 57.56 22.53 25.58
CA GLN A 249 58.23 22.03 26.79
C GLN A 249 59.73 21.82 26.58
N VAL A 250 60.15 21.27 25.44
CA VAL A 250 61.58 21.09 25.13
C VAL A 250 62.31 22.43 24.99
N GLN A 251 61.65 23.44 24.42
CA GLN A 251 62.21 24.79 24.33
C GLN A 251 62.35 25.47 25.70
N GLN A 252 61.43 25.23 26.63
CA GLN A 252 61.53 25.75 28.01
C GLN A 252 62.68 25.12 28.80
N LEU A 253 63.05 23.86 28.51
CA LEU A 253 64.15 23.15 29.18
C LEU A 253 65.56 23.59 28.73
N HIS A 254 65.68 24.38 27.66
CA HIS A 254 66.98 24.86 27.14
C HIS A 254 67.29 26.32 27.51
N ILE A 255 66.48 26.94 28.39
CA ILE A 255 66.60 28.36 28.78
C ILE A 255 67.16 28.53 30.22
N ASP A 256 67.40 27.44 30.95
CA ASP A 256 68.12 27.42 32.24
C ASP A 256 69.58 26.95 32.06
#